data_AF-A0A7S0PHG4-F1
#
_entry.id   AF-A0A7S0PHG4-F1
#
_cell.length_a   1.000
_cell.length_b   1.000
_cell.length_c   1.000
_cell.angle_alpha   90.00
_cell.angle_beta   90.00
_cell.angle_gamma   90.00
#
_symmetry.space_group_name_H-M   'P 1'
#
loop_
_entity.id
_entity.type
_entity.pdbx_description
1 polymer ?
#
loop_
_entity_poly.entity_id
_entity_poly.type
_entity_poly.pdbx_seq_one_letter_code
_entity_poly.pdbx_strand_id
1 'polypeptide(L)'
;ATSSLISNTIQDGQEMGRHSLGLIHILDPENEDNNPVEEKYRTLARDALRGLVDPALKPDRFQQQRIAAIISSPSHHLTMEEKDIIWRFRFSLVDNRKALTKFLLAVDWTVEAEVVQASELLGQWRKRSPIEVTDALKLLGKHVAFQTNLVRSYAIDTLN
;
A
#
# COMPACT_ATOMS: atom_id res chain seq x y z
N ALA A 1 -9.46 -42.61 -77.46
CA ALA A 1 -8.71 -43.51 -76.57
C ALA A 1 -8.98 -43.06 -75.14
N THR A 2 -9.95 -43.60 -74.40
CA THR A 2 -9.95 -44.91 -73.70
C THR A 2 -8.81 -45.08 -72.70
N SER A 3 -9.10 -44.87 -71.41
CA SER A 3 -8.87 -45.79 -70.27
C SER A 3 -9.00 -45.01 -68.95
N SER A 4 -9.95 -45.28 -68.04
CA SER A 4 -10.05 -46.46 -67.14
C SER A 4 -9.00 -46.35 -66.00
N LEU A 5 -9.20 -46.51 -64.68
CA LEU A 5 -10.23 -47.05 -63.77
C LEU A 5 -10.00 -46.40 -62.37
N ILE A 6 -11.02 -46.04 -61.58
CA ILE A 6 -11.66 -46.77 -60.46
C ILE A 6 -10.72 -47.35 -59.36
N SER A 7 -11.14 -47.11 -58.11
CA SER A 7 -10.79 -47.75 -56.81
C SER A 7 -9.79 -46.96 -55.94
N ASN A 8 -10.13 -46.52 -54.72
CA ASN A 8 -10.58 -47.37 -53.63
C ASN A 8 -11.53 -46.71 -52.60
N THR A 9 -12.36 -47.59 -52.07
CA THR A 9 -13.39 -47.50 -51.03
C THR A 9 -12.81 -47.37 -49.61
N ILE A 10 -13.44 -46.48 -48.83
CA ILE A 10 -13.80 -46.49 -47.39
C ILE A 10 -13.06 -47.45 -46.44
N GLN A 11 -12.51 -46.90 -45.34
CA GLN A 11 -12.83 -47.38 -43.99
C GLN A 11 -12.52 -46.35 -42.90
N ASP A 12 -13.48 -46.29 -41.97
CA ASP A 12 -13.62 -45.39 -40.84
C ASP A 12 -12.41 -45.31 -39.90
N GLY A 13 -12.20 -44.10 -39.37
CA GLY A 13 -11.36 -43.85 -38.21
C GLY A 13 -11.81 -42.56 -37.55
N GLN A 14 -12.80 -42.67 -36.64
CA GLN A 14 -13.09 -41.60 -35.70
C GLN A 14 -11.83 -41.29 -34.87
N GLU A 15 -11.27 -40.10 -35.01
CA GLU A 15 -10.42 -39.50 -33.97
C GLU A 15 -11.08 -38.21 -33.46
N MET A 16 -11.81 -38.38 -32.36
CA MET A 16 -12.17 -37.32 -31.42
C MET A 16 -10.87 -36.79 -30.81
N GLY A 17 -10.39 -35.61 -31.24
CA GLY A 17 -9.06 -35.16 -30.84
C GLY A 17 -8.87 -33.65 -30.86
N ARG A 18 -9.12 -33.05 -29.69
CA ARG A 18 -8.58 -31.75 -29.23
C ARG A 18 -9.27 -30.51 -29.79
N HIS A 19 -10.40 -30.15 -29.18
CA HIS A 19 -10.73 -28.75 -29.05
C HIS A 19 -9.61 -28.09 -28.23
N SER A 20 -8.73 -27.35 -28.90
CA SER A 20 -7.82 -26.43 -28.24
C SER A 20 -8.68 -25.45 -27.43
N LEU A 21 -8.70 -25.63 -26.11
CA LEU A 21 -9.21 -24.61 -25.20
C LEU A 21 -8.28 -23.40 -25.35
N GLY A 22 -8.61 -22.52 -26.29
CA GLY A 22 -7.95 -21.24 -26.45
C GLY A 22 -8.13 -20.47 -25.14
N LEU A 23 -7.04 -20.31 -24.40
CA LEU A 23 -7.04 -19.54 -23.18
C LEU A 23 -7.26 -18.07 -23.57
N ILE A 24 -8.50 -17.58 -23.46
CA ILE A 24 -8.80 -16.17 -23.68
C ILE A 24 -8.37 -15.44 -22.41
N HIS A 25 -7.26 -14.70 -22.51
CA HIS A 25 -6.81 -13.81 -21.44
C HIS A 25 -7.71 -12.56 -21.45
N ILE A 26 -8.83 -12.63 -20.73
CA ILE A 26 -9.69 -11.46 -20.52
C ILE A 26 -8.95 -10.57 -19.52
N LEU A 27 -8.35 -9.49 -20.01
CA LEU A 27 -7.85 -8.42 -19.17
C LEU A 27 -9.07 -7.65 -18.67
N ASP A 28 -9.32 -7.69 -17.37
CA ASP A 28 -10.36 -6.88 -16.74
C ASP A 28 -9.78 -5.48 -16.44
N PRO A 29 -10.17 -4.43 -17.18
CA PRO A 29 -9.66 -3.08 -16.96
C PRO A 29 -10.19 -2.46 -15.66
N GLU A 30 -11.18 -3.06 -15.00
CA GLU A 30 -11.66 -2.62 -13.67
C GLU A 30 -10.87 -3.28 -12.52
N ASN A 31 -10.03 -4.28 -12.80
CA ASN A 31 -9.15 -4.92 -11.81
C ASN A 31 -7.87 -4.10 -11.54
N GLU A 32 -7.93 -2.77 -11.70
CA GLU A 32 -6.91 -1.87 -11.13
C GLU A 32 -7.03 -1.76 -9.61
N ASP A 33 -8.14 -2.25 -9.04
CA ASP A 33 -8.39 -2.27 -7.60
C ASP A 33 -7.71 -3.46 -6.91
N ASN A 34 -7.20 -3.19 -5.70
CA ASN A 34 -6.54 -4.19 -4.86
C ASN A 34 -7.44 -5.42 -4.67
N ASN A 35 -6.85 -6.61 -4.74
CA ASN A 35 -7.57 -7.86 -4.51
C ASN A 35 -8.33 -7.80 -3.15
N PRO A 36 -9.67 -7.92 -3.13
CA PRO A 36 -10.45 -7.79 -1.90
C PRO A 36 -10.12 -8.87 -0.87
N VAL A 37 -9.65 -10.05 -1.32
CA VAL A 37 -9.16 -11.11 -0.43
C VAL A 37 -7.87 -10.68 0.27
N GLU A 38 -6.98 -10.03 -0.47
CA GLU A 38 -5.71 -9.53 0.06
C GLU A 38 -5.94 -8.37 1.03
N GLU A 39 -6.86 -7.46 0.70
CA GLU A 39 -7.29 -6.38 1.59
C GLU A 39 -7.87 -6.94 2.90
N LYS A 40 -8.80 -7.89 2.82
CA LYS A 40 -9.39 -8.53 4.00
C LYS A 40 -8.33 -9.24 4.85
N TYR A 41 -7.47 -10.04 4.23
CA TYR A 41 -6.40 -10.75 4.94
C TYR A 41 -5.46 -9.78 5.65
N ARG A 42 -5.09 -8.67 4.99
CA ARG A 42 -4.20 -7.66 5.56
C ARG A 42 -4.86 -6.87 6.67
N THR A 43 -6.12 -6.50 6.52
CA THR A 43 -6.90 -5.85 7.59
C THR A 43 -6.92 -6.73 8.83
N LEU A 44 -7.20 -8.03 8.68
CA LEU A 44 -7.15 -9.00 9.79
C LEU A 44 -5.75 -9.14 10.37
N ALA A 45 -4.71 -9.21 9.54
CA ALA A 45 -3.32 -9.32 10.00
C ALA A 45 -2.85 -8.05 10.73
N ARG A 46 -3.23 -6.86 10.25
CA ARG A 46 -2.98 -5.58 10.94
C ARG A 46 -3.71 -5.54 12.26
N ASP A 47 -4.97 -5.94 12.29
CA ASP A 47 -5.80 -5.94 13.51
C ASP A 47 -5.24 -6.91 14.57
N ALA A 48 -4.80 -8.10 14.17
CA ALA A 48 -4.12 -9.05 15.06
C ALA A 48 -2.81 -8.51 15.65
N LEU A 49 -2.16 -7.55 14.98
CA LEU A 49 -0.95 -6.88 15.46
C LEU A 49 -1.24 -5.59 16.25
N ARG A 50 -2.47 -5.08 16.23
CA ARG A 50 -2.86 -3.88 16.99
C ARG A 50 -2.89 -4.24 18.49
N GLY A 51 -1.90 -3.73 19.23
CA GLY A 51 -1.77 -3.91 20.68
C GLY A 51 -0.51 -4.66 21.13
N LEU A 52 0.22 -5.31 20.20
CA LEU A 52 1.41 -6.11 20.52
C LEU A 52 2.74 -5.49 20.05
N VAL A 53 2.71 -4.29 19.49
CA VAL A 53 3.92 -3.65 18.94
C VAL A 53 4.70 -2.99 20.08
N ASP A 54 5.86 -3.55 20.39
CA ASP A 54 6.83 -2.99 21.33
C ASP A 54 7.29 -1.59 20.88
N PRO A 55 7.08 -0.52 21.68
CA PRO A 55 7.57 0.83 21.38
C PRO A 55 9.09 0.92 21.23
N ALA A 56 9.84 -0.01 21.83
CA ALA A 56 11.30 -0.07 21.74
C ALA A 56 11.80 -0.78 20.46
N LEU A 57 10.90 -1.31 19.63
CA LEU A 57 11.25 -2.01 18.40
C LEU A 57 12.05 -1.10 17.45
N LYS A 58 13.26 -1.53 17.10
CA LYS A 58 14.12 -0.85 16.12
C LYS A 58 14.18 -1.65 14.81
N PRO A 59 14.17 -0.98 13.65
CA PRO A 59 14.35 -1.65 12.37
C PRO A 59 15.76 -2.21 12.25
N ASP A 60 15.88 -3.36 11.60
CA ASP A 60 17.17 -3.88 11.14
C ASP A 60 17.77 -2.99 10.04
N ARG A 61 19.06 -3.12 9.73
CA ARG A 61 19.77 -2.31 8.73
C ARG A 61 19.06 -2.28 7.38
N PHE A 62 18.55 -3.42 6.90
CA PHE A 62 17.82 -3.47 5.63
C PHE A 62 16.50 -2.71 5.69
N GLN A 63 15.76 -2.87 6.80
CA GLN A 63 14.50 -2.15 7.03
C GLN A 63 14.74 -0.65 7.17
N GLN A 64 15.83 -0.25 7.84
CA GLN A 64 16.20 1.15 7.99
C GLN A 64 16.53 1.80 6.63
N GLN A 65 17.25 1.10 5.75
CA GLN A 65 17.50 1.57 4.38
C GLN A 65 16.20 1.70 3.59
N ARG A 66 15.29 0.71 3.69
CA ARG A 66 13.98 0.76 3.03
C ARG A 66 13.15 1.95 3.53
N ILE A 67 13.06 2.14 4.84
CA ILE A 67 12.38 3.30 5.46
C ILE A 67 12.99 4.61 4.98
N ALA A 68 14.32 4.72 4.95
CA ALA A 68 15.00 5.93 4.48
C ALA A 68 14.68 6.24 3.01
N ALA A 69 14.66 5.22 2.15
CA ALA A 69 14.25 5.37 0.75
C ALA A 69 12.81 5.89 0.63
N ILE A 70 11.87 5.29 1.37
CA ILE A 70 10.46 5.72 1.41
C ILE A 70 10.33 7.18 1.85
N ILE A 71 11.03 7.57 2.92
CA ILE A 71 11.01 8.95 3.45
C ILE A 71 11.59 9.94 2.44
N SER A 72 12.65 9.55 1.74
CA SER A 72 13.30 10.40 0.73
C SER A 72 12.47 10.61 -0.54
N SER A 73 11.55 9.69 -0.84
CA SER A 73 10.71 9.76 -2.04
C SER A 73 9.74 10.96 -1.96
N PRO A 74 9.62 11.78 -3.02
CA PRO A 74 8.66 12.89 -3.05
C PRO A 74 7.21 12.42 -3.27
N SER A 75 6.98 11.14 -3.59
CA SER A 75 5.65 10.60 -3.88
C SER A 75 4.73 10.62 -2.65
N HIS A 76 3.48 11.06 -2.83
CA HIS A 76 2.42 10.89 -1.82
C HIS A 76 1.72 9.53 -1.92
N HIS A 77 1.97 8.77 -2.99
CA HIS A 77 1.45 7.42 -3.19
C HIS A 77 2.42 6.42 -2.57
N LEU A 78 2.06 5.90 -1.40
CA LEU A 78 2.73 4.78 -0.75
C LEU A 78 2.00 3.50 -1.11
N THR A 79 2.75 2.48 -1.52
CA THR A 79 2.24 1.11 -1.64
C THR A 79 1.82 0.58 -0.27
N MET A 80 0.96 -0.44 -0.26
CA MET A 80 0.48 -1.03 0.99
C MET A 80 1.63 -1.55 1.87
N GLU A 81 2.64 -2.19 1.29
CA GLU A 81 3.82 -2.65 2.03
C GLU A 81 4.63 -1.51 2.66
N GLU A 82 4.74 -0.38 1.95
CA GLU A 82 5.43 0.80 2.47
C GLU A 82 4.66 1.44 3.62
N LYS A 83 3.32 1.46 3.54
CA LYS A 83 2.49 1.88 4.67
C LYS A 83 2.67 0.94 5.86
N ASP A 84 2.67 -0.37 5.63
CA ASP A 84 2.85 -1.38 6.68
C ASP A 84 4.19 -1.23 7.41
N ILE A 85 5.30 -1.04 6.70
CA ILE A 85 6.62 -0.87 7.33
C ILE A 85 6.72 0.44 8.11
N ILE A 86 6.20 1.55 7.56
CA ILE A 86 6.18 2.85 8.27
C ILE A 86 5.33 2.76 9.53
N TRP A 87 4.16 2.14 9.44
CA TRP A 87 3.27 1.95 10.59
C TRP A 87 3.91 1.04 11.65
N ARG A 88 4.54 -0.07 11.24
CA ARG A 88 5.22 -1.00 12.17
C ARG A 88 6.27 -0.29 13.02
N PHE A 89 7.10 0.57 12.42
CA PHE A 89 8.22 1.23 13.10
C PHE A 89 7.90 2.65 13.61
N ARG A 90 6.63 3.07 13.61
CA ARG A 90 6.17 4.44 13.92
C ARG A 90 6.81 5.10 15.15
N PHE A 91 6.99 4.37 16.25
CA PHE A 91 7.61 4.91 17.47
C PHE A 91 9.08 5.30 17.28
N SER A 92 9.81 4.57 16.44
CA SER A 92 11.21 4.88 16.12
C SER A 92 11.38 6.07 15.19
N LEU A 93 10.31 6.48 14.49
CA LEU A 93 10.33 7.55 13.49
C LEU A 93 10.09 8.94 14.08
N VAL A 94 9.66 9.04 15.34
CA VAL A 94 9.30 10.31 16.00
C VAL A 94 10.46 11.30 16.03
N ASP A 95 11.71 10.81 16.10
CA ASP A 95 12.93 11.64 16.06
C ASP A 95 13.31 12.14 14.66
N ASN A 96 12.60 11.70 13.63
CA ASN A 96 12.85 12.10 12.26
C ASN A 96 11.71 12.99 11.76
N ARG A 97 11.93 14.31 11.79
CA ARG A 97 10.96 15.31 11.29
C ARG A 97 10.53 15.06 9.84
N LYS A 98 11.41 14.54 8.97
CA LYS A 98 11.10 14.25 7.56
C LYS A 98 10.16 13.05 7.39
N ALA A 99 10.09 12.18 8.40
CA ALA A 99 9.24 11.00 8.35
C ALA A 99 7.76 11.32 8.57
N LEU A 100 7.43 12.48 9.16
CA LEU A 100 6.07 12.82 9.57
C LEU A 100 5.06 12.72 8.42
N THR A 101 5.39 13.30 7.27
CA THR A 101 4.50 13.27 6.11
C THR A 101 4.22 11.84 5.66
N LYS A 102 5.23 10.95 5.63
CA LYS A 102 5.04 9.54 5.25
C LYS A 102 4.28 8.77 6.32
N PHE A 103 4.52 9.07 7.59
CA PHE A 103 3.76 8.48 8.69
C PHE A 103 2.26 8.77 8.55
N LEU A 104 1.88 10.04 8.33
CA LEU A 104 0.48 10.43 8.18
C LEU A 104 -0.21 9.78 6.96
N LEU A 105 0.55 9.52 5.89
CA LEU A 105 0.07 8.79 4.72
C LEU A 105 -0.09 7.27 4.96
N ALA A 106 0.60 6.73 5.96
CA ALA A 106 0.56 5.31 6.34
C ALA A 106 -0.51 4.97 7.39
N VAL A 107 -1.08 5.99 8.03
CA VAL A 107 -2.21 5.87 8.98
C VAL A 107 -3.46 5.50 8.21
N ASP A 108 -4.19 4.49 8.69
CA ASP A 108 -5.55 4.24 8.26
C ASP A 108 -6.54 5.10 9.07
N TRP A 109 -7.00 6.20 8.45
CA TRP A 109 -7.90 7.17 9.08
C TRP A 109 -9.33 6.65 9.28
N THR A 110 -9.67 5.48 8.71
CA THR A 110 -10.98 4.84 8.94
C THR A 110 -11.02 4.08 10.26
N VAL A 111 -9.85 3.79 10.84
CA VAL A 111 -9.73 3.02 12.09
C VAL A 111 -9.43 3.94 13.26
N GLU A 112 -10.39 4.07 14.15
CA GLU A 112 -10.31 4.93 15.34
C GLU A 112 -9.05 4.67 16.19
N ALA A 113 -8.69 3.41 16.41
CA ALA A 113 -7.49 3.05 17.19
C ALA A 113 -6.19 3.60 16.56
N GLU A 114 -6.06 3.58 15.23
CA GLU A 114 -4.89 4.16 14.55
C GLU A 114 -4.90 5.69 14.63
N VAL A 115 -6.08 6.31 14.54
CA VAL A 115 -6.26 7.77 14.67
C VAL A 115 -5.86 8.26 16.07
N VAL A 116 -6.27 7.57 17.13
CA VAL A 116 -5.89 7.88 18.51
C VAL A 116 -4.37 7.80 18.66
N GLN A 117 -3.76 6.73 18.17
CA GLN A 117 -2.31 6.55 18.22
C GLN A 117 -1.55 7.61 17.40
N ALA A 118 -2.08 8.01 16.24
CA ALA A 118 -1.52 9.07 15.43
C ALA A 118 -1.55 10.42 16.15
N SER A 119 -2.63 10.72 16.87
CA SER A 119 -2.76 11.92 17.71
C SER A 119 -1.69 11.98 18.81
N GLU A 120 -1.48 10.88 19.53
CA GLU A 120 -0.45 10.78 20.56
C GLU A 120 0.95 10.99 19.98
N LEU A 121 1.26 10.32 18.87
CA LEU A 121 2.55 10.43 18.21
C LEU A 121 2.79 11.83 17.64
N LEU A 122 1.77 12.50 17.09
CA LEU A 122 1.86 13.91 16.67
C LEU A 122 2.25 14.81 17.83
N GLY A 123 1.66 14.59 19.02
CA GLY A 123 2.06 15.29 20.24
C GLY A 123 3.54 15.09 20.61
N GLN A 124 4.10 13.90 20.34
CA GLN A 124 5.53 13.62 20.55
C GLN A 124 6.40 14.26 19.45
N TRP A 125 5.99 14.20 18.19
CA TRP A 125 6.69 14.86 17.07
C TRP A 125 6.84 16.36 17.33
N ARG A 126 5.78 17.02 17.81
CA ARG A 126 5.82 18.45 18.17
C ARG A 126 6.93 18.78 19.17
N LYS A 127 7.12 17.92 20.17
CA LYS A 127 8.08 18.15 21.26
C LYS A 127 9.51 17.77 20.88
N ARG A 128 9.67 16.66 20.17
CA ARG A 128 10.99 16.02 19.94
C ARG A 128 11.61 16.40 18.61
N SER A 129 10.79 16.72 17.61
CA SER A 129 11.23 16.94 16.23
C SER A 129 10.29 17.89 15.52
N PRO A 130 10.29 19.18 15.90
CA PRO A 130 9.45 20.18 15.25
C PRO A 130 9.76 20.22 13.75
N ILE A 131 8.70 20.26 12.95
CA ILE A 131 8.81 20.32 11.50
C ILE A 131 9.11 21.75 11.04
N GLU A 132 9.67 21.87 9.84
CA GLU A 132 9.91 23.18 9.23
C GLU A 132 8.61 23.75 8.65
N VAL A 133 8.57 25.08 8.49
CA VAL A 133 7.47 25.81 7.85
C VAL A 133 7.09 25.18 6.50
N THR A 134 8.09 24.84 5.68
CA THR A 134 7.88 24.21 4.37
C THR A 134 7.12 22.88 4.47
N ASP A 135 7.41 22.08 5.49
CA ASP A 135 6.75 20.79 5.69
C ASP A 135 5.35 20.97 6.29
N ALA A 136 5.15 21.96 7.17
CA ALA A 136 3.84 22.33 7.69
C ALA A 136 2.89 22.76 6.56
N LEU A 137 3.38 23.53 5.58
CA LEU A 137 2.60 23.92 4.40
C LEU A 137 2.15 22.72 3.55
N LYS A 138 2.98 21.67 3.44
CA LYS A 138 2.59 20.44 2.73
C LYS A 138 1.41 19.75 3.40
N LEU A 139 1.34 19.78 4.74
CA LEU A 139 0.23 19.24 5.53
C LEU A 139 -1.08 20.02 5.38
N LEU A 140 -1.07 21.20 4.74
CA LEU A 140 -2.29 21.93 4.42
C LEU A 140 -2.83 21.61 3.02
N GLY A 141 -2.12 20.77 2.26
CA GLY A 141 -2.50 20.34 0.93
C GLY A 141 -3.80 19.53 0.89
N LYS A 142 -4.30 19.30 -0.34
CA LYS A 142 -5.59 18.63 -0.59
C LYS A 142 -5.60 17.11 -0.37
N HIS A 143 -4.48 16.50 0.02
CA HIS A 143 -4.41 15.04 0.16
C HIS A 143 -5.31 14.55 1.31
N VAL A 144 -6.04 13.45 1.13
CA VAL A 144 -7.05 12.94 2.09
C VAL A 144 -6.48 12.81 3.50
N ALA A 145 -5.29 12.21 3.65
CA ALA A 145 -4.60 12.06 4.93
C ALA A 145 -4.30 13.39 5.67
N PHE A 146 -4.33 14.52 4.97
CA PHE A 146 -4.04 15.85 5.50
C PHE A 146 -5.30 16.70 5.73
N GLN A 147 -6.48 16.15 5.42
CA GLN A 147 -7.75 16.86 5.60
C GLN A 147 -8.30 16.73 7.02
N THR A 148 -7.82 15.77 7.80
CA THR A 148 -8.24 15.58 9.20
C THR A 148 -7.93 16.83 10.03
N ASN A 149 -8.92 17.29 10.81
CA ASN A 149 -8.77 18.46 11.69
C ASN A 149 -7.52 18.38 12.57
N LEU A 150 -7.19 17.19 13.07
CA LEU A 150 -5.98 16.90 13.86
C LEU A 150 -4.67 17.30 13.14
N VAL A 151 -4.54 16.95 11.85
CA VAL A 151 -3.34 17.23 11.06
C VAL A 151 -3.29 18.72 10.69
N ARG A 152 -4.44 19.31 10.36
CA ARG A 152 -4.53 20.73 10.02
C ARG A 152 -4.25 21.63 11.23
N SER A 153 -4.81 21.32 12.39
CA SER A 153 -4.53 22.07 13.62
C SER A 153 -3.05 21.98 13.97
N TYR A 154 -2.44 20.79 13.88
CA TYR A 154 -1.01 20.61 14.09
C TYR A 154 -0.17 21.48 13.14
N ALA A 155 -0.52 21.51 11.86
CA ALA A 155 0.18 22.32 10.87
C ALA A 155 0.04 23.82 11.15
N ILE A 156 -1.17 24.30 11.48
CA ILE A 156 -1.44 25.70 11.82
C ILE A 156 -0.68 26.12 13.08
N ASP A 157 -0.73 25.29 14.13
CA ASP A 157 0.00 25.54 15.39
C ASP A 157 1.51 25.64 15.18
N THR A 158 2.06 24.94 14.17
CA THR A 158 3.50 25.00 13.85
C THR A 158 3.87 26.26 13.05
N LEU A 159 2.89 26.96 12.47
CA LEU A 159 3.09 28.19 11.70
C LEU A 159 2.90 29.47 12.54
N ASN A 160 2.38 29.33 13.77
CA ASN A 160 2.23 30.42 14.73
C ASN A 160 3.48 30.54 15.62
#